data_AF-A0A8J8NTC8-F1
#
_entry.id   AF-A0A8J8NTC8-F1
#
_cell.length_a   1.000
_cell.length_b   1.000
_cell.length_c   1.000
_cell.angle_alpha   90.00
_cell.angle_beta   90.00
_cell.angle_gamma   90.00
#
_symmetry.space_group_name_H-M   'P 1'
#
loop_
_entity.id
_entity.type
_entity.pdbx_description
1 polymer ?
#
loop_
_entity_poly.entity_id
_entity_poly.type
_entity_poly.pdbx_seq_one_letter_code
_entity_poly.pdbx_strand_id
1 'polypeptide(L)'
;MSGNTGGNQSSGVAGEKKTRGRPRRIMGSMDGVSGMHSGGSSSRIDPSNEKYMQQEDRAGGPTDPTNQFESIVREVYEHEPQKKPYLENPRSHPFYDYLQRLSFHHTPTGGATDEPVDVGGILKTQKEVTREYSMLNESKKNMMNCDQVFAFYLRELALGLNSIYYSHKLLKFILFFRDCLNQYGWHKKSENDVKEHQAHQDYEYLLREKLASYDSVRSVNEFTAICNAEFAPEIANEFVTVFFDDHISGQLSRSEVIDLTQHLCHWLFQQKLTCSKLSMVSG
;
A
#
# COMPACT_ATOMS: atom_id res chain seq x y z
N MET A 1 23.65 -67.91 0.99
CA MET A 1 23.96 -67.97 2.44
C MET A 1 24.61 -66.64 2.81
N SER A 2 24.00 -65.91 3.74
CA SER A 2 24.55 -64.73 4.46
C SER A 2 24.83 -63.49 3.60
N GLY A 3 24.41 -62.26 3.86
CA GLY A 3 23.87 -61.58 5.04
C GLY A 3 24.48 -60.17 5.10
N ASN A 4 23.64 -59.12 5.15
CA ASN A 4 23.85 -57.74 5.69
C ASN A 4 22.95 -56.76 4.91
N THR A 5 21.94 -56.05 5.43
CA THR A 5 21.69 -55.21 6.63
C THR A 5 22.47 -53.89 6.71
N GLY A 6 21.71 -52.79 6.77
CA GLY A 6 22.07 -51.49 7.37
C GLY A 6 22.64 -50.48 6.38
N GLY A 7 22.26 -49.20 6.39
CA GLY A 7 21.44 -48.45 7.32
C GLY A 7 21.29 -47.01 6.85
N ASN A 8 20.15 -46.44 7.22
CA ASN A 8 19.76 -45.06 7.05
C ASN A 8 20.61 -44.15 7.95
N GLN A 9 21.03 -42.96 7.51
CA GLN A 9 21.33 -41.86 8.43
C GLN A 9 21.29 -40.49 7.78
N SER A 10 20.26 -39.76 8.19
CA SER A 10 20.01 -38.33 8.08
C SER A 10 20.82 -37.54 9.11
N SER A 11 21.39 -36.41 8.69
CA SER A 11 21.79 -35.30 9.57
C SER A 11 21.53 -34.01 8.77
N GLY A 12 20.61 -33.11 9.13
CA GLY A 12 20.28 -32.65 10.48
C GLY A 12 20.93 -31.28 10.68
N VAL A 13 20.47 -30.27 9.93
CA VAL A 13 20.92 -28.87 10.04
C VAL A 13 20.24 -28.24 11.26
N ALA A 14 21.02 -27.93 12.29
CA ALA A 14 20.58 -27.20 13.46
C ALA A 14 20.73 -25.69 13.20
N GLY A 15 19.62 -25.01 12.95
CA GLY A 15 19.54 -23.54 12.93
C GLY A 15 19.24 -23.01 14.33
N GLU A 16 20.16 -22.23 14.89
CA GLU A 16 20.01 -21.51 16.16
C GLU A 16 18.89 -20.46 16.07
N LYS A 17 17.85 -20.61 16.90
CA LYS A 17 16.80 -19.60 17.10
C LYS A 17 17.29 -18.54 18.08
N LYS A 18 17.63 -17.35 17.58
CA LYS A 18 17.83 -16.14 18.40
C LYS A 18 16.48 -15.61 18.89
N THR A 19 16.15 -15.91 20.14
CA THR A 19 15.07 -15.25 20.88
C THR A 19 15.43 -13.80 21.17
N ARG A 20 14.68 -12.85 20.59
CA ARG A 20 14.81 -11.42 20.86
C ARG A 20 14.16 -11.08 22.20
N GLY A 21 14.99 -10.87 23.23
CA GLY A 21 14.58 -10.37 24.54
C GLY A 21 14.15 -8.90 24.48
N ARG A 22 13.06 -8.58 25.19
CA ARG A 22 12.49 -7.23 25.35
C ARG A 22 13.39 -6.40 26.29
N PRO A 23 13.82 -5.17 25.94
CA PRO A 23 14.65 -4.36 26.82
C PRO A 23 13.88 -3.92 28.07
N ARG A 24 14.50 -4.08 29.26
CA ARG A 24 14.01 -3.50 30.53
C ARG A 24 14.28 -1.98 30.52
N ARG A 25 13.25 -1.21 30.85
CA ARG A 25 13.28 0.25 31.03
C ARG A 25 14.08 0.57 32.30
N ILE A 26 15.20 1.29 32.16
CA ILE A 26 15.96 1.85 33.27
C ILE A 26 15.33 3.22 33.61
N MET A 27 14.81 3.35 34.82
CA MET A 27 14.44 4.64 35.41
C MET A 27 15.70 5.32 35.96
N GLY A 28 16.02 6.52 35.48
CA GLY A 28 17.00 7.44 36.06
C GLY A 28 16.50 8.87 35.85
N SER A 29 15.97 9.47 36.92
CA SER A 29 16.54 10.61 37.67
C SER A 29 16.52 11.93 36.90
N MET A 30 15.65 12.82 37.37
CA MET A 30 15.54 14.23 36.99
C MET A 30 16.66 15.03 37.65
N ASP A 31 17.29 15.92 36.88
CA ASP A 31 17.79 17.21 37.37
C ASP A 31 17.72 18.23 36.22
N GLY A 32 17.17 19.40 36.54
CA GLY A 32 16.70 20.39 35.57
C GLY A 32 17.74 21.41 35.13
N VAL A 33 17.49 22.01 33.96
CA VAL A 33 17.95 23.36 33.60
C VAL A 33 16.88 24.01 32.73
N SER A 34 16.35 25.12 33.21
CA SER A 34 15.39 25.99 32.51
C SER A 34 16.08 26.76 31.39
N GLY A 35 15.60 26.57 30.15
CA GLY A 35 15.97 27.38 28.99
C GLY A 35 14.71 27.82 28.26
N MET A 36 14.36 29.10 28.36
CA MET A 36 13.28 29.72 27.59
C MET A 36 13.68 29.77 26.11
N HIS A 37 13.14 28.85 25.32
CA HIS A 37 13.01 29.02 23.87
C HIS A 37 11.53 28.91 23.55
N SER A 38 10.88 30.05 23.33
CA SER A 38 9.57 30.15 22.70
C SER A 38 9.70 29.87 21.20
N GLY A 39 10.16 28.67 20.86
CA GLY A 39 9.93 28.06 19.56
C GLY A 39 8.62 27.32 19.69
N GLY A 40 7.54 27.88 19.15
CA GLY A 40 6.27 27.17 19.08
C GLY A 40 6.52 25.84 18.38
N SER A 41 6.51 24.75 19.12
CA SER A 41 6.61 23.41 18.58
C SER A 41 5.37 23.23 17.72
N SER A 42 5.50 23.49 16.42
CA SER A 42 4.45 23.18 15.45
C SER A 42 4.22 21.68 15.60
N SER A 43 3.14 21.32 16.29
CA SER A 43 2.76 19.93 16.49
C SER A 43 2.61 19.31 15.10
N ARG A 44 3.35 18.24 14.84
CA ARG A 44 3.26 17.49 13.59
C ARG A 44 1.78 17.20 13.31
N ILE A 45 1.30 17.60 12.14
CA ILE A 45 -0.09 17.36 11.73
C ILE A 45 -0.31 15.85 11.65
N ASP A 46 -1.41 15.38 12.23
CA ASP A 46 -1.84 13.98 12.15
C ASP A 46 -2.02 13.57 10.67
N PRO A 47 -1.26 12.56 10.18
CA PRO A 47 -1.40 12.06 8.81
C PRO A 47 -2.78 11.53 8.45
N SER A 48 -3.62 11.20 9.44
CA SER A 48 -4.99 10.76 9.21
C SER A 48 -5.95 11.92 8.87
N ASN A 49 -5.50 13.17 9.07
CA ASN A 49 -6.33 14.36 8.86
C ASN A 49 -6.20 14.85 7.42
N GLU A 50 -7.31 15.28 6.81
CA GLU A 50 -7.32 15.87 5.47
C GLU A 50 -6.35 17.08 5.35
N LYS A 51 -6.16 17.84 6.44
CA LYS A 51 -5.20 18.95 6.50
C LYS A 51 -3.76 18.53 6.22
N TYR A 52 -3.40 17.25 6.43
CA TYR A 52 -2.09 16.71 6.10
C TYR A 52 -1.77 16.86 4.61
N MET A 53 -2.74 16.60 3.73
CA MET A 53 -2.57 16.73 2.28
C MET A 53 -2.70 18.18 1.80
N GLN A 54 -3.18 19.09 2.64
CA GLN A 54 -3.39 20.51 2.33
C GLN A 54 -2.24 21.42 2.81
N GLN A 55 -1.13 20.84 3.30
CA GLN A 55 0.04 21.62 3.69
C GLN A 55 0.65 22.36 2.50
N GLU A 56 1.26 23.52 2.74
CA GLU A 56 1.76 24.44 1.71
C GLU A 56 2.77 23.78 0.74
N ASP A 57 3.59 22.85 1.23
CA ASP A 57 4.57 22.10 0.43
C ASP A 57 3.94 21.01 -0.46
N ARG A 58 2.66 20.72 -0.29
CA ARG A 58 1.94 19.60 -0.91
C ARG A 58 0.75 20.05 -1.74
N ALA A 59 0.08 21.11 -1.31
CA ALA A 59 -1.03 21.71 -2.01
C ALA A 59 -0.56 22.31 -3.35
N GLY A 60 -1.44 22.31 -4.36
CA GLY A 60 -1.19 22.96 -5.64
C GLY A 60 -1.70 22.22 -6.88
N GLY A 61 -2.83 21.51 -6.77
CA GLY A 61 -3.47 20.84 -7.89
C GLY A 61 -4.34 21.76 -8.77
N PRO A 62 -5.06 21.20 -9.77
CA PRO A 62 -5.20 19.77 -10.04
C PRO A 62 -4.01 19.18 -10.82
N THR A 63 -3.59 17.98 -10.44
CA THR A 63 -2.59 17.15 -11.14
C THR A 63 -3.29 15.97 -11.81
N ASP A 64 -3.05 15.71 -13.09
CA ASP A 64 -3.66 14.54 -13.74
C ASP A 64 -3.18 13.23 -13.09
N PRO A 65 -4.07 12.24 -12.82
CA PRO A 65 -3.66 10.97 -12.21
C PRO A 65 -2.62 10.15 -12.99
N THR A 66 -2.47 10.40 -14.30
CA THR A 66 -1.45 9.78 -15.14
C THR A 66 -0.16 10.59 -15.23
N ASN A 67 -0.12 11.77 -14.61
CA ASN A 67 1.01 12.68 -14.66
C ASN A 67 2.29 11.98 -14.19
N GLN A 68 3.32 12.04 -15.04
CA GLN A 68 4.64 11.41 -14.82
C GLN A 68 4.64 9.90 -14.56
N PHE A 69 3.54 9.18 -14.78
CA PHE A 69 3.47 7.74 -14.46
C PHE A 69 4.62 6.94 -15.06
N GLU A 70 4.90 7.14 -16.34
CA GLU A 70 5.97 6.42 -17.04
C GLU A 70 7.36 6.69 -16.45
N SER A 71 7.63 7.93 -16.07
CA SER A 71 8.91 8.32 -15.45
C SER A 71 9.05 7.69 -14.07
N ILE A 72 7.99 7.70 -13.27
CA ILE A 72 8.00 7.13 -11.91
C ILE A 72 8.11 5.61 -11.96
N VAL A 73 7.42 4.93 -12.88
CA VAL A 73 7.56 3.47 -13.07
C VAL A 73 8.99 3.10 -13.43
N ARG A 74 9.64 3.87 -14.31
CA ARG A 74 11.05 3.67 -14.65
C ARG A 74 11.95 3.85 -13.43
N GLU A 75 11.76 4.93 -12.68
CA GLU A 75 12.54 5.23 -11.48
C GLU A 75 12.37 4.14 -10.40
N VAL A 76 11.14 3.71 -10.13
CA VAL A 76 10.84 2.72 -9.09
C VAL A 76 11.44 1.36 -9.41
N TYR A 77 11.36 0.93 -10.67
CA TYR A 77 11.72 -0.43 -11.08
C TYR A 77 13.07 -0.55 -11.79
N GLU A 78 13.87 0.52 -11.90
CA GLU A 78 15.14 0.54 -12.64
C GLU A 78 16.10 -0.58 -12.21
N HIS A 79 16.04 -0.96 -10.93
CA HIS A 79 16.92 -1.96 -10.32
C HIS A 79 16.25 -3.31 -10.07
N GLU A 80 15.06 -3.55 -10.66
CA GLU A 80 14.30 -4.79 -10.49
C GLU A 80 14.23 -5.58 -11.81
N PRO A 81 15.13 -6.56 -12.05
CA PRO A 81 15.16 -7.31 -13.31
C PRO A 81 13.84 -8.00 -13.65
N GLN A 82 13.11 -8.47 -12.64
CA GLN A 82 11.79 -9.10 -12.78
C GLN A 82 10.72 -8.12 -13.31
N LYS A 83 10.94 -6.81 -13.18
CA LYS A 83 10.03 -5.75 -13.64
C LYS A 83 10.42 -5.18 -15.02
N LYS A 84 11.39 -5.79 -15.72
CA LYS A 84 11.85 -5.36 -17.05
C LYS A 84 10.72 -5.08 -18.06
N PRO A 85 9.62 -5.87 -18.14
CA PRO A 85 8.53 -5.55 -19.05
C PRO A 85 7.92 -4.16 -18.81
N TYR A 86 7.82 -3.72 -17.55
CA TYR A 86 7.32 -2.40 -17.20
C TYR A 86 8.34 -1.29 -17.50
N LEU A 87 9.63 -1.59 -17.56
CA LEU A 87 10.64 -0.63 -18.00
C LEU A 87 10.61 -0.44 -19.52
N GLU A 88 10.38 -1.49 -20.30
CA GLU A 88 10.30 -1.38 -21.76
C GLU A 88 9.05 -0.60 -22.18
N ASN A 89 7.91 -0.90 -21.54
CA ASN A 89 6.65 -0.20 -21.75
C ASN A 89 5.95 0.09 -20.42
N PRO A 90 6.20 1.25 -19.78
CA PRO A 90 5.55 1.59 -18.51
C PRO A 90 4.02 1.56 -18.56
N ARG A 91 3.41 1.83 -19.73
CA ARG A 91 1.95 1.76 -19.90
C ARG A 91 1.40 0.33 -19.90
N SER A 92 2.26 -0.69 -20.04
CA SER A 92 1.83 -2.09 -19.87
C SER A 92 1.76 -2.49 -18.39
N HIS A 93 2.09 -1.59 -17.46
CA HIS A 93 1.89 -1.85 -16.04
C HIS A 93 0.37 -1.95 -15.77
N PRO A 94 -0.14 -3.02 -15.13
CA PRO A 94 -1.58 -3.27 -14.96
C PRO A 94 -2.33 -2.13 -14.24
N PHE A 95 -1.63 -1.39 -13.39
CA PHE A 95 -2.19 -0.21 -12.70
C PHE A 95 -2.49 0.98 -13.63
N TYR A 96 -1.77 1.11 -14.77
CA TYR A 96 -1.89 2.26 -15.66
C TYR A 96 -3.30 2.38 -16.25
N ASP A 97 -3.90 1.26 -16.67
CA ASP A 97 -5.24 1.25 -17.26
C ASP A 97 -6.31 1.84 -16.31
N TYR A 98 -6.17 1.57 -15.01
CA TYR A 98 -7.08 2.14 -14.00
C TYR A 98 -6.88 3.64 -13.84
N LEU A 99 -5.63 4.13 -13.81
CA LEU A 99 -5.34 5.56 -13.76
C LEU A 99 -5.77 6.29 -15.03
N GLN A 100 -5.54 5.70 -16.20
CA GLN A 100 -5.89 6.30 -17.49
C GLN A 100 -7.40 6.53 -17.60
N ARG A 101 -8.23 5.57 -17.18
CA ARG A 101 -9.69 5.72 -17.12
C ARG A 101 -10.14 6.84 -16.18
N LEU A 102 -9.31 7.19 -15.20
CA LEU A 102 -9.58 8.25 -14.23
C LEU A 102 -8.84 9.57 -14.55
N SER A 103 -8.06 9.63 -15.63
CA SER A 103 -7.39 10.85 -16.09
C SER A 103 -8.39 11.98 -16.35
N PHE A 104 -7.95 13.22 -16.23
CA PHE A 104 -8.78 14.39 -16.53
C PHE A 104 -9.05 14.53 -18.03
N HIS A 105 -8.23 13.90 -18.88
CA HIS A 105 -8.55 13.74 -20.30
C HIS A 105 -9.83 12.92 -20.54
N HIS A 106 -10.06 11.87 -19.76
CA HIS A 106 -11.26 11.02 -19.88
C HIS A 106 -12.40 11.49 -18.98
N THR A 107 -12.06 12.16 -17.88
CA THR A 107 -13.00 12.54 -16.84
C THR A 107 -12.65 13.92 -16.29
N PRO A 108 -12.94 15.00 -17.05
CA PRO A 108 -12.47 16.35 -16.76
C PRO A 108 -12.94 16.87 -15.41
N THR A 109 -12.18 17.82 -14.85
CA THR A 109 -12.44 18.36 -13.50
C THR A 109 -13.77 19.08 -13.37
N GLY A 110 -14.34 19.56 -14.48
CA GLY A 110 -15.62 20.26 -14.53
C GLY A 110 -15.48 21.73 -14.14
N GLY A 111 -14.35 22.36 -14.51
CA GLY A 111 -14.17 23.80 -14.44
C GLY A 111 -15.07 24.53 -15.43
N ALA A 112 -15.29 25.85 -15.22
CA ALA A 112 -16.19 26.67 -16.05
C ALA A 112 -15.78 26.77 -17.53
N THR A 113 -14.58 26.30 -17.89
CA THR A 113 -14.03 26.28 -19.25
C THR A 113 -13.91 24.87 -19.85
N ASP A 114 -14.28 23.83 -19.10
CA ASP A 114 -14.19 22.45 -19.56
C ASP A 114 -15.44 22.12 -20.41
N GLU A 115 -15.43 22.53 -21.68
CA GLU A 115 -16.41 22.03 -22.66
C GLU A 115 -16.19 20.52 -22.84
N PRO A 116 -17.19 19.66 -22.56
CA PRO A 116 -17.04 18.22 -22.71
C PRO A 116 -16.81 17.87 -24.19
N VAL A 117 -15.66 17.27 -24.51
CA VAL A 117 -15.34 16.84 -25.88
C VAL A 117 -16.04 15.50 -26.15
N ASP A 118 -17.22 15.55 -26.75
CA ASP A 118 -18.01 14.36 -27.08
C ASP A 118 -17.26 13.40 -28.02
N VAL A 119 -16.91 12.22 -27.49
CA VAL A 119 -16.46 11.07 -28.27
C VAL A 119 -17.28 9.83 -27.86
N GLY A 120 -18.56 9.82 -28.22
CA GLY A 120 -19.32 8.57 -28.41
C GLY A 120 -19.70 7.79 -27.14
N GLY A 121 -19.75 8.44 -25.98
CA GLY A 121 -20.17 7.86 -24.72
C GLY A 121 -20.13 8.93 -23.63
N ILE A 122 -21.14 8.99 -22.77
CA ILE A 122 -21.33 10.06 -21.78
C ILE A 122 -20.03 10.28 -20.99
N LEU A 123 -19.32 11.38 -21.27
CA LEU A 123 -18.15 11.80 -20.51
C LEU A 123 -18.60 12.18 -19.10
N LYS A 124 -18.05 11.49 -18.10
CA LYS A 124 -18.31 11.80 -16.70
C LYS A 124 -17.27 12.77 -16.21
N THR A 125 -17.70 13.86 -15.61
CA THR A 125 -16.83 14.77 -14.86
C THR A 125 -16.24 14.07 -13.62
N GLN A 126 -15.16 14.62 -13.10
CA GLN A 126 -14.58 14.22 -11.81
C GLN A 126 -15.63 14.17 -10.69
N LYS A 127 -16.45 15.22 -10.59
CA LYS A 127 -17.49 15.32 -9.56
C LYS A 127 -18.51 14.18 -9.69
N GLU A 128 -18.84 13.77 -10.91
CA GLU A 128 -19.73 12.64 -11.15
C GLU A 128 -19.08 11.32 -10.77
N VAL A 129 -17.83 11.08 -11.16
CA VAL A 129 -17.11 9.85 -10.78
C VAL A 129 -16.95 9.74 -9.27
N THR A 130 -16.54 10.81 -8.58
CA THR A 130 -16.43 10.84 -7.12
C THR A 130 -17.80 10.63 -6.46
N ARG A 131 -18.86 11.22 -7.00
CA ARG A 131 -20.24 11.03 -6.51
C ARG A 131 -20.72 9.60 -6.70
N GLU A 132 -20.49 9.02 -7.87
CA GLU A 132 -20.86 7.63 -8.15
C GLU A 132 -20.17 6.68 -7.19
N TYR A 133 -18.88 6.90 -6.94
CA TYR A 133 -18.12 6.11 -5.99
C TYR A 133 -18.63 6.24 -4.55
N SER A 134 -18.92 7.46 -4.09
CA SER A 134 -19.46 7.69 -2.76
C SER A 134 -20.86 7.09 -2.57
N MET A 135 -21.61 6.93 -3.67
CA MET A 135 -22.90 6.26 -3.72
C MET A 135 -22.81 4.73 -3.88
N LEU A 136 -21.62 4.15 -4.07
CA LEU A 136 -21.46 2.70 -4.07
C LEU A 136 -21.82 2.15 -2.69
N ASN A 137 -22.71 1.15 -2.69
CA ASN A 137 -22.98 0.39 -1.48
C ASN A 137 -21.76 -0.47 -1.09
N GLU A 138 -21.72 -0.93 0.16
CA GLU A 138 -20.60 -1.69 0.72
C GLU A 138 -20.32 -2.97 -0.10
N SER A 139 -21.36 -3.65 -0.60
CA SER A 139 -21.19 -4.83 -1.45
C SER A 139 -20.42 -4.52 -2.74
N LYS A 140 -20.74 -3.42 -3.44
CA LYS A 140 -20.01 -3.01 -4.64
C LYS A 140 -18.58 -2.57 -4.33
N LYS A 141 -18.38 -1.86 -3.23
CA LYS A 141 -17.04 -1.48 -2.74
C LYS A 141 -16.17 -2.71 -2.45
N ASN A 142 -16.75 -3.73 -1.83
CA ASN A 142 -16.07 -4.99 -1.51
C ASN A 142 -15.71 -5.82 -2.76
N MET A 143 -16.34 -5.56 -3.90
CA MET A 143 -16.02 -6.18 -5.19
C MET A 143 -14.88 -5.46 -5.93
N MET A 144 -14.43 -4.30 -5.45
CA MET A 144 -13.33 -3.58 -6.07
C MET A 144 -12.00 -4.20 -5.69
N ASN A 145 -11.13 -4.40 -6.67
CA ASN A 145 -9.76 -4.84 -6.40
C ASN A 145 -8.89 -3.67 -5.88
N CYS A 146 -7.72 -3.97 -5.33
CA CYS A 146 -6.81 -2.95 -4.79
C CYS A 146 -6.40 -1.93 -5.86
N ASP A 147 -6.13 -2.36 -7.10
CA ASP A 147 -5.72 -1.43 -8.17
C ASP A 147 -6.82 -0.40 -8.48
N GLN A 148 -8.10 -0.80 -8.51
CA GLN A 148 -9.22 0.13 -8.66
C GLN A 148 -9.31 1.10 -7.47
N VAL A 149 -9.14 0.58 -6.26
CA VAL A 149 -9.20 1.37 -5.03
C VAL A 149 -8.05 2.39 -4.97
N PHE A 150 -6.83 1.98 -5.31
CA PHE A 150 -5.65 2.85 -5.31
C PHE A 150 -5.72 3.91 -6.41
N ALA A 151 -6.25 3.56 -7.59
CA ALA A 151 -6.45 4.53 -8.65
C ALA A 151 -7.48 5.60 -8.23
N PHE A 152 -8.55 5.19 -7.54
CA PHE A 152 -9.53 6.13 -6.99
C PHE A 152 -8.94 7.02 -5.89
N TYR A 153 -8.18 6.45 -4.96
CA TYR A 153 -7.46 7.19 -3.92
C TYR A 153 -6.52 8.24 -4.51
N LEU A 154 -5.69 7.86 -5.48
CA LEU A 154 -4.79 8.77 -6.18
C LEU A 154 -5.57 9.89 -6.88
N ARG A 155 -6.66 9.55 -7.58
CA ARG A 155 -7.51 10.51 -8.28
C ARG A 155 -8.12 11.55 -7.34
N GLU A 156 -8.60 11.14 -6.17
CA GLU A 156 -9.21 12.03 -5.18
C GLU A 156 -8.20 13.07 -4.70
N LEU A 157 -6.98 12.63 -4.36
CA LEU A 157 -5.93 13.51 -3.86
C LEU A 157 -5.31 14.39 -4.96
N ALA A 158 -5.30 13.94 -6.21
CA ALA A 158 -4.67 14.67 -7.31
C ALA A 158 -5.28 16.07 -7.54
N LEU A 159 -6.54 16.30 -7.13
CA LEU A 159 -7.19 17.61 -7.22
C LEU A 159 -6.55 18.67 -6.31
N GLY A 160 -6.09 18.26 -5.13
CA GLY A 160 -5.54 19.17 -4.13
C GLY A 160 -4.02 19.28 -4.19
N LEU A 161 -3.35 18.26 -4.73
CA LEU A 161 -1.89 18.12 -4.64
C LEU A 161 -1.15 18.74 -5.83
N ASN A 162 -0.01 19.37 -5.55
CA ASN A 162 0.94 19.77 -6.57
C ASN A 162 1.58 18.55 -7.24
N SER A 163 2.03 18.75 -8.48
CA SER A 163 2.51 17.67 -9.34
C SER A 163 3.76 16.99 -8.83
N ILE A 164 4.63 17.72 -8.12
CA ILE A 164 5.89 17.21 -7.57
C ILE A 164 5.59 16.23 -6.43
N TYR A 165 4.78 16.65 -5.45
CA TYR A 165 4.40 15.79 -4.33
C TYR A 165 3.57 14.59 -4.80
N TYR A 166 2.60 14.83 -5.69
CA TYR A 166 1.79 13.76 -6.29
C TYR A 166 2.67 12.68 -6.93
N SER A 167 3.58 13.06 -7.83
CA SER A 167 4.34 12.11 -8.64
C SER A 167 5.48 11.46 -7.84
N HIS A 168 6.32 12.27 -7.18
CA HIS A 168 7.55 11.79 -6.54
C HIS A 168 7.35 11.25 -5.12
N LYS A 169 6.21 11.51 -4.47
CA LYS A 169 5.88 10.99 -3.14
C LYS A 169 4.71 10.01 -3.22
N LEU A 170 3.52 10.51 -3.57
CA LEU A 170 2.28 9.73 -3.43
C LEU A 170 2.17 8.57 -4.44
N LEU A 171 2.35 8.83 -5.73
CA LEU A 171 2.28 7.79 -6.77
C LEU A 171 3.38 6.74 -6.55
N LYS A 172 4.60 7.19 -6.28
CA LYS A 172 5.74 6.33 -5.94
C LYS A 172 5.43 5.44 -4.73
N PHE A 173 4.90 6.02 -3.66
CA PHE A 173 4.45 5.28 -2.48
C PHE A 173 3.42 4.20 -2.83
N ILE A 174 2.41 4.53 -3.65
CA ILE A 174 1.37 3.57 -4.05
C ILE A 174 1.95 2.40 -4.86
N LEU A 175 2.90 2.65 -5.76
CA LEU A 175 3.56 1.57 -6.52
C LEU A 175 4.33 0.63 -5.58
N PHE A 176 5.07 1.16 -4.62
CA PHE A 176 5.75 0.32 -3.62
C PHE A 176 4.79 -0.44 -2.72
N PHE A 177 3.73 0.22 -2.24
CA PHE A 177 2.74 -0.40 -1.37
C PHE A 177 2.00 -1.53 -2.10
N ARG A 178 1.70 -1.31 -3.38
CA ARG A 178 1.15 -2.32 -4.29
C ARG A 178 2.05 -3.54 -4.42
N ASP A 179 3.36 -3.33 -4.61
CA ASP A 179 4.32 -4.43 -4.71
C ASP A 179 4.47 -5.21 -3.42
N CYS A 180 4.46 -4.52 -2.27
CA CYS A 180 4.41 -5.16 -0.96
C CYS A 180 3.15 -6.04 -0.81
N LEU A 181 1.98 -5.54 -1.22
CA LEU A 181 0.74 -6.34 -1.25
C LEU A 181 0.83 -7.53 -2.19
N ASN A 182 1.47 -7.39 -3.35
CA ASN A 182 1.66 -8.50 -4.29
C ASN A 182 2.60 -9.57 -3.72
N GLN A 183 3.58 -9.18 -2.92
CA GLN A 183 4.53 -10.09 -2.30
C GLN A 183 3.95 -10.81 -1.07
N TYR A 184 3.22 -10.11 -0.21
CA TYR A 184 2.80 -10.62 1.10
C TYR A 184 1.29 -10.81 1.28
N GLY A 185 0.46 -10.21 0.41
CA GLY A 185 -1.01 -10.19 0.55
C GLY A 185 -1.62 -11.59 0.53
N TRP A 186 -1.09 -12.50 -0.29
CA TRP A 186 -1.55 -13.91 -0.31
C TRP A 186 -1.32 -14.62 1.03
N HIS A 187 -0.21 -14.32 1.71
CA HIS A 187 0.09 -14.88 3.02
C HIS A 187 -0.90 -14.35 4.06
N LYS A 188 -1.14 -13.04 4.12
CA LYS A 188 -2.13 -12.44 5.04
C LYS A 188 -3.54 -12.96 4.81
N LYS A 189 -3.94 -13.10 3.55
CA LYS A 189 -5.22 -13.71 3.20
C LYS A 189 -5.31 -15.15 3.72
N SER A 190 -4.26 -15.95 3.56
CA SER A 190 -4.23 -17.31 4.10
C SER A 190 -4.28 -17.33 5.64
N GLU A 191 -3.55 -16.44 6.32
CA GLU A 191 -3.59 -16.30 7.79
C GLU A 191 -5.00 -16.01 8.29
N ASN A 192 -5.71 -15.09 7.63
CA ASN A 192 -7.08 -14.73 7.97
C ASN A 192 -8.07 -15.88 7.72
N ASP A 193 -7.94 -16.58 6.59
CA ASP A 193 -8.81 -17.71 6.23
C ASP A 193 -8.72 -18.88 7.23
N VAL A 194 -7.59 -19.00 7.95
CA VAL A 194 -7.40 -20.02 8.99
C VAL A 194 -7.35 -19.44 10.41
N LYS A 195 -7.73 -18.17 10.63
CA LYS A 195 -7.52 -17.49 11.92
C LYS A 195 -8.19 -18.19 13.10
N GLU A 196 -9.31 -18.87 12.86
CA GLU A 196 -10.04 -19.62 13.90
C GLU A 196 -9.17 -20.74 14.50
N HIS A 197 -8.16 -21.20 13.77
CA HIS A 197 -7.25 -22.25 14.18
C HIS A 197 -5.94 -21.71 14.79
N GLN A 198 -5.77 -20.40 14.98
CA GLN A 198 -4.49 -19.80 15.42
C GLN A 198 -3.98 -20.33 16.77
N ALA A 199 -4.87 -20.81 17.64
CA ALA A 199 -4.51 -21.41 18.92
C ALA A 199 -4.24 -22.93 18.86
N HIS A 200 -4.50 -23.56 17.71
CA HIS A 200 -4.37 -25.01 17.52
C HIS A 200 -2.98 -25.41 17.03
N GLN A 201 -2.56 -26.64 17.35
CA GLN A 201 -1.25 -27.18 16.97
C GLN A 201 -1.11 -27.41 15.46
N ASP A 202 -2.22 -27.49 14.72
CA ASP A 202 -2.29 -27.70 13.28
C ASP A 202 -2.32 -26.40 12.47
N TYR A 203 -2.30 -25.22 13.11
CA TYR A 203 -2.35 -23.91 12.44
C TYR A 203 -1.35 -23.78 11.28
N GLU A 204 -0.08 -24.11 11.52
CA GLU A 204 0.99 -24.01 10.52
C GLU A 204 0.77 -24.94 9.31
N TYR A 205 0.17 -26.11 9.57
CA TYR A 205 -0.17 -27.06 8.51
C TYR A 205 -1.32 -26.51 7.67
N LEU A 206 -2.40 -26.05 8.31
CA LEU A 206 -3.57 -25.46 7.64
C LEU A 206 -3.21 -24.19 6.86
N LEU A 207 -2.35 -23.34 7.42
CA LEU A 207 -1.84 -22.15 6.75
C LEU A 207 -1.10 -22.51 5.46
N ARG A 208 -0.22 -23.52 5.51
CA ARG A 208 0.52 -23.99 4.32
C ARG A 208 -0.41 -24.60 3.28
N GLU A 209 -1.36 -25.43 3.69
CA GLU A 209 -2.36 -26.02 2.80
C GLU A 209 -3.20 -24.92 2.13
N LYS A 210 -3.62 -23.93 2.91
CA LYS A 210 -4.38 -22.80 2.40
C LYS A 210 -3.59 -21.95 1.43
N LEU A 211 -2.33 -21.64 1.73
CA LEU A 211 -1.47 -20.90 0.82
C LEU A 211 -1.24 -21.66 -0.50
N ALA A 212 -1.01 -22.98 -0.42
CA ALA A 212 -0.88 -23.85 -1.58
C ALA A 212 -2.16 -23.88 -2.44
N SER A 213 -3.34 -23.77 -1.81
CA SER A 213 -4.62 -23.68 -2.54
C SER A 213 -4.73 -22.45 -3.45
N TYR A 214 -3.90 -21.42 -3.23
CA TYR A 214 -3.83 -20.23 -4.09
C TYR A 214 -2.78 -20.31 -5.19
N ASP A 215 -1.96 -21.37 -5.28
CA ASP A 215 -0.82 -21.47 -6.21
C ASP A 215 -1.23 -21.26 -7.68
N SER A 216 -2.34 -21.86 -8.10
CA SER A 216 -2.85 -21.73 -9.47
C SER A 216 -3.26 -20.31 -9.82
N VAL A 217 -3.75 -19.54 -8.84
CA VAL A 217 -4.22 -18.17 -9.05
C VAL A 217 -3.05 -17.18 -8.94
N ARG A 218 -2.20 -17.31 -7.92
CA ARG A 218 -1.08 -16.39 -7.67
C ARG A 218 0.06 -16.51 -8.68
N SER A 219 0.16 -17.63 -9.40
CA SER A 219 1.17 -17.84 -10.44
C SER A 219 0.92 -17.00 -11.70
N VAL A 220 -0.32 -16.55 -11.91
CA VAL A 220 -0.71 -15.78 -13.11
C VAL A 220 -1.39 -14.45 -12.78
N ASN A 221 -1.71 -14.18 -11.51
CA ASN A 221 -2.32 -12.93 -11.07
C ASN A 221 -1.56 -12.28 -9.92
N GLU A 222 -1.36 -10.98 -10.03
CA GLU A 222 -0.94 -10.14 -8.91
C GLU A 222 -2.10 -10.01 -7.89
N PHE A 223 -1.77 -10.01 -6.60
CA PHE A 223 -2.78 -9.89 -5.52
C PHE A 223 -3.66 -8.66 -5.71
N THR A 224 -3.06 -7.50 -6.00
CA THR A 224 -3.78 -6.23 -6.12
C THR A 224 -4.72 -6.15 -7.32
N ALA A 225 -4.51 -6.99 -8.34
CA ALA A 225 -5.34 -7.04 -9.54
C ALA A 225 -6.66 -7.81 -9.31
N ILE A 226 -6.76 -8.64 -8.27
CA ILE A 226 -7.93 -9.52 -8.07
C ILE A 226 -8.50 -9.52 -6.65
N CYS A 227 -7.70 -9.19 -5.64
CA CYS A 227 -8.17 -9.08 -4.27
C CYS A 227 -8.54 -7.63 -3.95
N ASN A 228 -9.50 -7.46 -3.03
CA ASN A 228 -9.89 -6.16 -2.50
C ASN A 228 -8.89 -5.63 -1.47
N ALA A 229 -9.08 -4.39 -1.05
CA ALA A 229 -8.17 -3.68 -0.14
C ALA A 229 -8.35 -4.02 1.35
N GLU A 230 -9.14 -5.06 1.70
CA GLU A 230 -9.43 -5.41 3.11
C GLU A 230 -8.13 -5.66 3.91
N PHE A 231 -7.15 -6.32 3.29
CA PHE A 231 -5.87 -6.70 3.90
C PHE A 231 -4.79 -5.62 3.83
N ALA A 232 -5.06 -4.46 3.20
CA ALA A 232 -4.07 -3.40 3.08
C ALA A 232 -3.57 -2.89 4.46
N PRO A 233 -4.43 -2.65 5.48
CA PRO A 233 -3.97 -2.26 6.80
C PRO A 233 -3.12 -3.32 7.51
N GLU A 234 -3.36 -4.61 7.25
CA GLU A 234 -2.61 -5.71 7.86
C GLU A 234 -1.17 -5.80 7.33
N ILE A 235 -0.93 -5.32 6.11
CA ILE A 235 0.39 -5.28 5.46
C ILE A 235 1.21 -4.05 5.87
N ALA A 236 0.59 -3.05 6.50
CA ALA A 236 1.25 -1.79 6.85
C ALA A 236 2.55 -1.98 7.64
N ASN A 237 2.58 -2.95 8.56
CA ASN A 237 3.77 -3.22 9.37
C ASN A 237 4.89 -3.84 8.52
N GLU A 238 4.60 -4.86 7.72
CA GLU A 238 5.54 -5.48 6.79
C GLU A 238 6.07 -4.46 5.79
N PHE A 239 5.22 -3.55 5.31
CA PHE A 239 5.61 -2.49 4.40
C PHE A 239 6.68 -1.57 5.02
N VAL A 240 6.45 -1.09 6.23
CA VAL A 240 7.34 -0.12 6.90
C VAL A 240 8.60 -0.78 7.47
N THR A 241 8.52 -2.03 7.89
CA THR A 241 9.60 -2.68 8.68
C THR A 241 10.43 -3.70 7.91
N VAL A 242 9.89 -4.28 6.83
CA VAL A 242 10.58 -5.28 6.02
C VAL A 242 10.79 -4.74 4.61
N PHE A 243 9.70 -4.46 3.90
CA PHE A 243 9.75 -4.09 2.49
C PHE A 243 10.48 -2.76 2.24
N PHE A 244 10.32 -1.78 3.14
CA PHE A 244 10.97 -0.47 3.02
C PHE A 244 12.49 -0.58 2.90
N ASP A 245 13.11 -1.41 3.73
CA ASP A 245 14.58 -1.51 3.79
C ASP A 245 15.15 -2.17 2.54
N ASP A 246 14.42 -3.12 1.97
CA ASP A 246 14.86 -3.90 0.82
C ASP A 246 14.60 -3.17 -0.52
N HIS A 247 13.51 -2.39 -0.63
CA HIS A 247 13.05 -1.86 -1.93
C HIS A 247 12.95 -0.34 -2.02
N ILE A 248 12.74 0.37 -0.89
CA ILE A 248 12.35 1.79 -0.89
C ILE A 248 13.50 2.70 -0.45
N SER A 249 14.44 2.17 0.33
CA SER A 249 15.54 2.92 0.91
C SER A 249 16.28 3.75 -0.15
N GLY A 250 16.30 5.08 0.03
CA GLY A 250 16.88 6.04 -0.91
C GLY A 250 15.88 6.71 -1.86
N GLN A 251 14.67 6.16 -2.03
CA GLN A 251 13.64 6.75 -2.90
C GLN A 251 12.58 7.55 -2.13
N LEU A 252 12.20 7.09 -0.93
CA LEU A 252 11.32 7.79 0.00
C LEU A 252 11.91 7.78 1.41
N SER A 253 11.61 8.80 2.20
CA SER A 253 11.99 8.79 3.61
C SER A 253 11.06 7.86 4.39
N ARG A 254 11.58 7.19 5.42
CA ARG A 254 10.75 6.31 6.26
C ARG A 254 9.62 7.07 6.95
N SER A 255 9.86 8.31 7.37
CA SER A 255 8.84 9.17 7.98
C SER A 255 7.68 9.44 7.03
N GLU A 256 8.00 9.71 5.76
CA GLU A 256 7.01 9.92 4.70
C GLU A 256 6.21 8.64 4.43
N VAL A 257 6.89 7.50 4.35
CA VAL A 257 6.26 6.19 4.15
C VAL A 257 5.29 5.87 5.28
N ILE A 258 5.68 6.07 6.54
CA ILE A 258 4.81 5.85 7.70
C ILE A 258 3.55 6.73 7.60
N ASP A 259 3.71 8.01 7.30
CA ASP A 259 2.59 8.94 7.24
C ASP A 259 1.64 8.63 6.08
N LEU A 260 2.17 8.31 4.89
CA LEU A 260 1.36 7.93 3.74
C LEU A 260 0.65 6.60 3.98
N THR A 261 1.28 5.64 4.68
CA THR A 261 0.62 4.40 5.11
C THR A 261 -0.53 4.70 6.07
N GLN A 262 -0.33 5.58 7.05
CA GLN A 262 -1.39 5.99 7.97
C GLN A 262 -2.54 6.68 7.24
N HIS A 263 -2.24 7.64 6.36
CA HIS A 263 -3.23 8.35 5.59
C HIS A 263 -4.04 7.38 4.71
N LEU A 264 -3.37 6.48 3.96
CA LEU A 264 -4.03 5.49 3.12
C LEU A 264 -4.94 4.56 3.95
N CYS A 265 -4.43 3.98 5.04
CA CYS A 265 -5.23 3.05 5.86
C CYS A 265 -6.41 3.76 6.52
N HIS A 266 -6.23 5.02 6.95
CA HIS A 266 -7.32 5.81 7.49
C HIS A 266 -8.39 6.08 6.43
N TRP A 267 -7.97 6.49 5.23
CA TRP A 267 -8.88 6.74 4.11
C TRP A 267 -9.64 5.46 3.71
N LEU A 268 -8.97 4.31 3.62
CA LEU A 268 -9.62 3.03 3.33
C LEU A 268 -10.73 2.70 4.35
N PHE A 269 -10.44 2.92 5.64
CA PHE A 269 -11.41 2.71 6.72
C PHE A 269 -12.59 3.68 6.61
N GLN A 270 -12.35 4.98 6.41
CA GLN A 270 -13.40 5.99 6.22
C GLN A 270 -14.31 5.67 5.03
N GLN A 271 -13.73 5.17 3.93
CA GLN A 271 -14.45 4.79 2.74
C GLN A 271 -15.17 3.44 2.85
N LYS A 272 -15.04 2.73 3.99
CA LYS A 272 -15.60 1.39 4.24
C LYS A 272 -15.10 0.34 3.24
N LEU A 273 -13.81 0.42 2.90
CA LEU A 273 -13.12 -0.54 2.02
C LEU A 273 -12.33 -1.60 2.80
N THR A 274 -12.27 -1.42 4.12
CA THR A 274 -11.67 -2.35 5.08
C THR A 274 -12.41 -2.19 6.42
N CYS A 275 -12.49 -3.28 7.18
CA CYS A 275 -12.94 -3.26 8.56
C CYS A 275 -11.80 -2.99 9.55
N SER A 276 -10.55 -3.13 9.09
CA SER A 276 -9.34 -2.99 9.89
C SER A 276 -8.92 -1.53 9.99
N LYS A 277 -8.95 -1.00 11.21
CA LYS A 277 -8.43 0.35 11.51
C LYS A 277 -6.99 0.25 12.00
N LEU A 278 -6.06 0.87 11.29
CA LEU A 278 -4.69 1.05 11.77
C LEU A 278 -4.71 1.94 13.02
N SER A 279 -4.17 1.44 14.12
CA SER A 279 -3.98 2.22 15.35
C SER A 279 -2.50 2.37 15.65
N MET A 280 -2.07 3.61 15.89
CA MET A 280 -0.72 3.89 16.34
C MET A 280 -0.67 3.73 17.86
N VAL A 281 0.36 3.04 18.36
CA VAL A 281 0.64 3.05 19.80
C VAL A 281 1.12 4.46 20.17
N SER A 282 0.30 5.20 20.90
CA SER A 282 0.70 6.47 21.51
C SER A 282 1.83 6.18 22.50
N GLY A 283 3.05 6.57 22.13
CA GLY A 283 4.23 6.46 22.99
C GLY A 283 4.27 7.50 24.09
#